data_AF-A0A0C2BVD6-F1
#
_entry.id   AF-A0A0C2BVD6-F1
#
_cell.length_a   1.000
_cell.length_b   1.000
_cell.length_c   1.000
_cell.angle_alpha   90.00
_cell.angle_beta   90.00
_cell.angle_gamma   90.00
#
_symmetry.space_group_name_H-M   'P 1'
#
loop_
_entity.id
_entity.type
_entity.pdbx_description
1 polymer ?
#
loop_
_entity_poly.entity_id
_entity_poly.type
_entity_poly.pdbx_seq_one_letter_code
_entity_poly.pdbx_strand_id
1 'polypeptide(L)' 'MLPYQQQLNYDDTFPKFRLIDGATVRDGRLQALFRDRWRSVCTMVTNWTSIDTTTACRSMGYSDGGEFSP' A
#
# COMPACT_ATOMS: atom_id res chain seq x y z
N MET A 1 -18.10 -19.44 -8.04
CA MET A 1 -17.20 -19.51 -6.86
C MET A 1 -15.84 -19.09 -7.38
N LEU A 2 -15.31 -17.89 -7.15
CA LEU A 2 -15.41 -16.97 -6.01
C LEU A 2 -16.55 -15.93 -6.13
N PRO A 3 -17.48 -15.84 -5.16
CA PRO A 3 -18.56 -14.85 -5.16
C PRO A 3 -18.18 -13.52 -4.46
N TYR A 4 -16.91 -13.09 -4.50
CA TYR A 4 -16.43 -11.99 -3.65
C TYR A 4 -15.52 -10.97 -4.32
N GLN A 5 -15.90 -10.50 -5.51
CA GLN A 5 -15.54 -9.15 -5.94
C GLN A 5 -16.78 -8.52 -6.57
N GLN A 6 -17.75 -8.17 -5.71
CA GLN A 6 -18.57 -7.01 -6.04
C GLN A 6 -17.58 -5.90 -6.35
N GLN A 7 -17.68 -5.31 -7.54
CA GLN A 7 -17.05 -4.04 -7.86
C GLN A 7 -17.39 -3.04 -6.73
N LEU A 8 -16.55 -3.00 -5.70
CA LEU A 8 -16.54 -1.90 -4.76
C LEU A 8 -15.95 -0.76 -5.57
N ASN A 9 -16.82 0.02 -6.21
CA ASN A 9 -16.53 1.30 -6.85
C ASN A 9 -15.05 1.45 -7.20
N TYR A 10 -14.69 1.04 -8.41
CA TYR A 10 -13.39 1.39 -8.97
C TYR A 10 -13.39 2.91 -9.14
N ASP A 11 -13.03 3.59 -8.07
CA ASP A 11 -12.69 5.00 -8.09
C ASP A 11 -11.40 5.08 -8.88
N ASP A 12 -11.44 5.80 -10.00
CA ASP A 12 -10.28 5.99 -10.86
C ASP A 12 -9.19 6.83 -10.15
N THR A 13 -9.49 7.33 -8.95
CA THR A 13 -8.47 7.86 -8.05
C THR A 13 -7.72 6.73 -7.35
N PHE A 14 -6.41 6.71 -7.59
CA PHE A 14 -5.49 5.86 -6.84
C PHE A 14 -5.67 6.08 -5.33
N PRO A 15 -5.71 5.00 -4.53
CA PRO A 15 -5.80 5.12 -3.08
C PRO A 15 -4.63 5.94 -2.55
N LYS A 16 -4.91 6.81 -1.58
CA LYS A 16 -3.86 7.59 -0.93
C LYS A 16 -3.05 6.68 -0.01
N PHE A 17 -1.74 6.73 -0.14
CA PHE A 17 -0.82 6.00 0.71
C PHE A 17 -0.02 6.93 1.61
N ARG A 18 0.42 6.41 2.74
CA ARG A 18 1.41 7.05 3.62
C ARG A 18 2.30 6.00 4.26
N LEU A 19 3.51 6.43 4.62
CA LEU A 19 4.43 5.68 5.46
C LEU A 19 4.37 6.25 6.88
N ILE A 20 4.32 5.37 7.88
CA ILE A 20 4.35 5.72 9.30
C ILE A 20 5.41 4.89 10.01
N ASP A 21 5.83 5.32 11.21
CA ASP A 21 6.79 4.58 12.06
C ASP A 21 8.16 4.33 11.40
N GLY A 22 8.55 5.11 10.39
CA GLY A 22 9.89 5.13 9.81
C GLY A 22 10.79 6.20 10.45
N ALA A 23 12.10 6.10 10.21
CA ALA A 23 13.06 7.11 10.65
C ALA A 23 12.98 8.39 9.80
N THR A 24 12.41 8.29 8.60
CA THR A 24 12.27 9.34 7.60
C THR A 24 10.86 9.33 6.99
N VAL A 25 10.58 10.30 6.12
CA VAL A 25 9.32 10.34 5.35
C VAL A 25 9.26 9.31 4.21
N ARG A 26 10.35 8.56 3.97
CA ARG A 26 10.51 7.63 2.84
C ARG A 26 10.58 6.15 3.27
N ASP A 27 10.49 5.87 4.56
CA ASP A 27 10.53 4.54 5.13
C ASP A 27 9.43 4.37 6.17
N GLY A 28 9.12 3.11 6.49
CA GLY A 28 8.15 2.76 7.53
C GLY A 28 7.03 1.84 7.04
N ARG A 29 6.03 1.66 7.89
CA ARG A 29 4.86 0.82 7.64
C ARG A 29 3.90 1.51 6.68
N LEU A 30 3.55 0.81 5.60
CA LEU A 30 2.61 1.28 4.59
C LEU A 30 1.16 1.26 5.11
N GLN A 31 0.47 2.39 4.96
CA GLN A 31 -0.97 2.51 5.19
C GLN A 31 -1.69 3.07 3.96
N ALA A 32 -2.90 2.55 3.72
CA ALA A 32 -3.82 3.05 2.70
C ALA A 32 -5.01 3.76 3.36
N LEU A 33 -5.48 4.84 2.73
CA LEU A 33 -6.72 5.50 3.11
C LEU A 33 -7.91 4.73 2.51
N PHE A 34 -8.77 4.19 3.37
CA PHE A 34 -9.97 3.49 2.96
C PHE A 34 -11.16 3.91 3.82
N ARG A 35 -12.19 4.47 3.17
CA ARG A 35 -13.40 5.02 3.82
C ARG A 35 -13.05 6.01 4.94
N ASP A 36 -12.26 7.03 4.60
CA ASP A 36 -11.77 8.09 5.49
C ASP A 36 -10.97 7.60 6.71
N ARG A 37 -10.44 6.38 6.67
CA ARG A 37 -9.62 5.82 7.73
C ARG A 37 -8.34 5.21 7.18
N TRP A 38 -7.24 5.48 7.86
CA TRP A 38 -5.96 4.87 7.57
C TRP A 38 -5.92 3.44 8.08
N ARG A 39 -5.48 2.51 7.24
CA ARG A 39 -5.38 1.09 7.56
C ARG A 39 -4.02 0.58 7.13
N SER A 40 -3.42 -0.26 7.97
CA SER A 40 -2.20 -0.96 7.61
C SER A 40 -2.48 -1.97 6.51
N VAL A 41 -1.59 -2.01 5.51
CA VAL A 41 -1.64 -3.03 4.46
C VAL A 41 -1.18 -4.35 5.07
N CYS A 42 -1.99 -5.41 4.89
CA CYS A 42 -1.58 -6.75 5.32
C CYS A 42 -0.50 -7.24 4.36
N THR A 43 0.71 -7.48 4.85
CA THR A 43 1.83 -7.99 4.05
C THR A 43 1.98 -9.50 4.13
N MET A 44 1.58 -10.09 5.26
CA MET A 44 1.84 -11.51 5.57
C MET A 44 0.86 -12.49 4.89
N VAL A 45 -0.40 -12.09 4.69
CA VAL A 45 -1.44 -12.98 4.10
C VAL A 45 -1.52 -12.84 2.57
N THR A 46 -1.10 -11.70 2.03
CA THR A 46 -1.23 -11.36 0.61
C THR A 46 -0.01 -11.73 -0.21
N ASN A 47 1.05 -12.26 0.42
CA ASN A 47 2.36 -12.48 -0.20
C ASN A 47 2.88 -11.19 -0.84
N TRP A 48 2.97 -10.13 -0.04
CA TRP A 48 3.47 -8.84 -0.48
C TRP A 48 4.87 -8.97 -1.06
N THR A 49 5.05 -8.46 -2.27
CA THR A 49 6.29 -8.61 -3.04
C THR A 49 7.05 -7.29 -3.16
N SER A 50 8.29 -7.37 -3.67
CA SER A 50 9.04 -6.18 -4.08
C SER A 50 8.30 -5.36 -5.14
N ILE A 51 7.57 -6.02 -6.05
CA ILE A 51 6.77 -5.35 -7.10
C ILE A 51 5.66 -4.50 -6.46
N ASP A 52 4.99 -5.02 -5.43
CA ASP A 52 3.95 -4.29 -4.70
C ASP A 52 4.56 -3.07 -3.97
N THR A 53 5.75 -3.25 -3.38
CA THR A 53 6.51 -2.19 -2.72
C THR A 53 6.89 -1.07 -3.69
N THR A 54 7.44 -1.42 -4.84
CA THR A 54 7.78 -0.47 -5.92
C THR A 54 6.54 0.27 -6.42
N THR A 55 5.44 -0.45 -6.64
CA THR A 55 4.18 0.12 -7.13
C THR A 55 3.61 1.12 -6.11
N ALA A 56 3.62 0.78 -4.83
CA ALA A 56 3.20 1.68 -3.76
C ALA A 56 4.07 2.93 -3.71
N CYS A 57 5.40 2.79 -3.80
CA CYS A 57 6.32 3.94 -3.78
C CYS A 57 6.09 4.88 -4.98
N ARG A 58 5.90 4.32 -6.18
CA ARG A 58 5.60 5.10 -7.39
C ARG A 58 4.27 5.82 -7.31
N SER A 59 3.25 5.19 -6.73
CA SER A 59 1.95 5.84 -6.52
C SER A 59 2.01 7.05 -5.59
N MET A 60 3.03 7.12 -4.72
CA MET A 60 3.30 8.26 -3.84
C MET A 60 4.24 9.30 -4.47
N GLY A 61 4.70 9.10 -5.71
CA GLY A 61 5.63 9.99 -6.40
C GLY A 61 7.12 9.72 -6.11
N TYR A 62 7.46 8.58 -5.50
CA TYR A 62 8.85 8.12 -5.35
C TYR A 62 9.29 7.30 -6.57
N SER A 63 10.61 7.14 -6.77
CA SER A 63 11.15 6.41 -7.91
C SER A 63 11.00 4.89 -7.78
N ASP A 64 11.54 4.32 -6.70
CA ASP A 64 11.47 2.90 -6.40
C ASP A 64 11.38 2.67 -4.89
N GLY A 65 10.94 1.48 -4.49
CA GLY A 65 10.78 1.06 -3.10
C GLY A 65 11.61 -0.17 -2.80
N GLY A 66 12.25 -0.21 -1.64
CA GLY A 66 12.91 -1.41 -1.13
C GLY A 66 12.10 -2.01 0.01
N GLU A 67 12.02 -3.34 0.07
CA GLU A 67 11.51 -4.02 1.25
C GLU A 67 12.61 -4.01 2.33
N PHE A 68 12.31 -3.45 3.50
CA PHE A 68 13.25 -3.43 4.62
C PHE A 68 13.21 -4.81 5.28
N SER A 69 14.17 -5.67 4.95
CA SER A 69 14.39 -6.94 5.65
C SER A 69 15.34 -6.66 6.82
N PRO A 70 14.92 -6.85 8.10
CA PRO A 70 15.82 -6.73 9.24
C PRO A 70 16.84 -7.88 9.29
#